data_AF-A0A2V5UI79-F1
#
_entry.id   AF-A0A2V5UI79-F1
#
_cell.length_a   1.000
_cell.length_b   1.000
_cell.length_c   1.000
_cell.angle_alpha   90.00
_cell.angle_beta   90.00
_cell.angle_gamma   90.00
#
_symmetry.space_group_name_H-M   'P 1'
#
loop_
_entity.id
_entity.type
_entity.pdbx_description
1 polymer ?
#
loop_
_entity_poly.entity_id
_entity_poly.type
_entity_poly.pdbx_seq_one_letter_code
_entity_poly.pdbx_strand_id
1 'polypeptide(L)'
;MLRGALSGDGTQDIPSNPKVTAEVLKQRLQGIQRTLKSKKTSPAMALNALAELIALQNQVHQVLASLRAGSLLRPQQETVTARESVSYPPASKFSPLFDTDWYLENNPEVNRAGMDPLQHYIRYGAREGRNPHPLFETKWYLSQKPELTNSGLTPLEHYVSYGAREGCSPHPEFDSQFYIKNHPESVIDQMTPLAHYLTVGWRLGYRPNPRFDPQFYLRTYPDVAAANMEPLTHFVLEGQKEGRKTAEEKISFEAYRPAFNI
;
A
#
# COMPACT_ATOMS: atom_id res chain seq x y z
N MET A 1 14.02 31.12 -44.88
CA MET A 1 12.80 30.77 -44.12
C MET A 1 12.95 29.33 -43.63
N LEU A 2 13.37 29.15 -42.39
CA LEU A 2 13.65 27.83 -41.81
C LEU A 2 12.49 27.43 -40.90
N ARG A 3 11.83 26.32 -41.22
CA ARG A 3 10.98 25.54 -40.30
C ARG A 3 11.91 24.73 -39.40
N GLY A 4 11.92 25.02 -38.10
CA GLY A 4 12.47 24.15 -37.07
C GLY A 4 11.31 23.65 -36.20
N ALA A 5 10.98 22.37 -36.35
CA ALA A 5 9.98 21.70 -35.53
C ALA A 5 10.54 21.47 -34.12
N LEU A 6 9.66 21.70 -33.13
CA LEU A 6 9.92 21.65 -31.71
C LEU A 6 10.21 20.20 -31.25
N SER A 7 11.50 19.89 -31.08
CA SER A 7 11.96 18.89 -30.11
C SER A 7 12.31 19.64 -28.83
N GLY A 8 11.42 19.57 -27.83
CA GLY A 8 11.64 20.09 -26.49
C GLY A 8 11.36 18.99 -25.48
N ASP A 9 12.39 18.21 -25.21
CA ASP A 9 12.46 17.21 -24.15
C ASP A 9 12.02 17.82 -22.80
N GLY A 10 10.96 17.27 -22.22
CA GLY A 10 10.38 17.71 -20.95
C GLY A 10 11.06 17.11 -19.72
N THR A 11 12.19 16.44 -19.88
CA THR A 11 13.04 16.02 -18.75
C THR A 11 13.97 17.17 -18.36
N GLN A 12 13.42 18.18 -17.65
CA GLN A 12 14.30 19.11 -16.97
C GLN A 12 15.03 18.38 -15.84
N ASP A 13 16.35 18.31 -15.97
CA ASP A 13 17.28 17.78 -14.99
C ASP A 13 16.95 18.31 -13.59
N ILE A 14 16.75 17.38 -12.66
CA ILE A 14 16.54 17.69 -11.25
C ILE A 14 17.83 18.35 -10.72
N PRO A 15 17.76 19.58 -10.16
CA PRO A 15 18.93 20.20 -9.57
C PRO A 15 19.52 19.32 -8.46
N SER A 16 20.83 19.11 -8.46
CA SER A 16 21.51 18.23 -7.49
C SER A 16 21.45 18.75 -6.04
N ASN A 17 21.06 20.01 -5.84
CA ASN A 17 20.95 20.61 -4.51
C ASN A 17 19.53 20.46 -3.93
N PRO A 18 19.33 19.69 -2.85
CA PRO A 18 18.00 19.39 -2.31
C PRO A 18 17.23 20.61 -1.80
N LYS A 19 17.92 21.66 -1.32
CA LYS A 19 17.26 22.88 -0.88
C LYS A 19 16.68 23.67 -2.06
N VAL A 20 17.41 23.70 -3.18
CA VAL A 20 16.96 24.35 -4.41
C VAL A 20 15.79 23.57 -5.01
N THR A 21 15.87 22.24 -5.02
CA THR A 21 14.81 21.37 -5.53
C THR A 21 13.52 21.44 -4.70
N ALA A 22 13.62 21.49 -3.37
CA ALA A 22 12.47 21.67 -2.49
C ALA A 22 11.76 23.02 -2.72
N GLU A 23 12.52 24.10 -2.95
CA GLU A 23 11.95 25.42 -3.21
C GLU A 23 11.26 25.49 -4.59
N VAL A 24 11.83 24.86 -5.62
CA VAL A 24 11.21 24.74 -6.96
C VAL A 24 9.90 23.95 -6.89
N LEU A 25 9.87 22.82 -6.17
CA LEU A 25 8.67 22.00 -6.01
C LEU A 25 7.57 22.76 -5.24
N LYS A 26 7.96 23.49 -4.19
CA LYS A 26 7.04 24.33 -3.41
C LYS A 26 6.43 25.45 -4.27
N GLN A 27 7.22 26.12 -5.11
CA GLN A 27 6.73 27.17 -6.00
C GLN A 27 5.74 26.63 -7.05
N ARG A 28 6.03 25.47 -7.63
CA ARG A 28 5.12 24.83 -8.60
C ARG A 28 3.82 24.37 -7.96
N LEU A 29 3.88 23.79 -6.76
CA LEU A 29 2.68 23.43 -5.98
C LEU A 29 1.80 24.66 -5.68
N GLN A 30 2.41 25.79 -5.31
CA GLN A 30 1.68 27.04 -5.10
C GLN A 30 1.05 27.57 -6.39
N GLY A 31 1.70 27.41 -7.54
CA GLY A 31 1.14 27.74 -8.86
C GLY A 31 -0.11 26.91 -9.17
N ILE A 32 -0.02 25.59 -9.00
CA ILE A 32 -1.16 24.66 -9.17
C ILE A 32 -2.31 25.04 -8.24
N GLN A 33 -2.03 25.30 -6.96
CA GLN A 33 -3.04 25.71 -5.99
C GLN A 33 -3.73 27.04 -6.37
N ARG A 34 -2.99 28.01 -6.91
CA ARG A 34 -3.59 29.28 -7.40
C ARG A 34 -4.48 29.04 -8.61
N THR A 35 -4.05 28.19 -9.54
CA THR A 35 -4.87 27.80 -10.71
C THR A 35 -6.14 27.10 -10.25
N LEU A 36 -6.08 26.12 -9.36
CA LEU A 36 -7.27 25.40 -8.90
C LEU A 36 -8.22 26.26 -8.05
N LYS A 37 -7.72 27.30 -7.35
CA LYS A 37 -8.55 28.20 -6.54
C LYS A 37 -9.14 29.38 -7.32
N SER A 38 -8.72 29.62 -8.57
CA SER A 38 -9.20 30.75 -9.36
C SER A 38 -10.61 30.50 -9.91
N LYS A 39 -11.49 31.51 -9.80
CA LYS A 39 -12.84 31.49 -10.36
C LYS A 39 -12.87 31.50 -11.90
N LYS A 40 -11.73 31.74 -12.55
CA LYS A 40 -11.59 31.79 -14.03
C LYS A 40 -11.03 30.49 -14.61
N THR A 41 -10.86 29.45 -13.80
CA THR A 41 -10.24 28.19 -14.23
C THR A 41 -11.20 27.37 -15.05
N SER A 42 -10.83 27.11 -16.30
CA SER A 42 -11.60 26.24 -17.18
C SER A 42 -11.35 24.75 -16.84
N PRO A 43 -12.25 23.84 -17.24
CA PRO A 43 -12.05 22.40 -17.04
C PRO A 43 -10.73 21.85 -17.60
N ALA A 44 -10.28 22.36 -18.75
CA ALA A 44 -9.00 21.99 -19.34
C ALA A 44 -7.80 22.46 -18.50
N MET A 45 -7.88 23.68 -17.93
CA MET A 45 -6.85 24.19 -17.03
C MET A 45 -6.79 23.40 -15.72
N ALA A 46 -7.95 22.99 -15.18
CA ALA A 46 -8.01 22.13 -14.01
C ALA A 46 -7.40 20.76 -14.28
N LEU A 47 -7.71 20.15 -15.43
CA LEU A 47 -7.17 18.84 -15.82
C LEU A 47 -5.64 18.88 -15.98
N ASN A 48 -5.11 19.91 -16.64
CA ASN A 48 -3.66 20.10 -16.76
C ASN A 48 -3.00 20.36 -15.40
N ALA A 49 -3.63 21.14 -14.51
CA ALA A 49 -3.12 21.40 -13.17
C ALA A 49 -3.09 20.12 -12.30
N LEU A 50 -4.06 19.21 -12.48
CA LEU A 50 -4.07 17.90 -11.81
C LEU A 50 -3.01 16.96 -12.38
N ALA A 51 -2.81 16.94 -13.71
CA ALA A 51 -1.73 16.19 -14.34
C ALA A 51 -0.35 16.67 -13.88
N GLU A 52 -0.15 17.99 -13.76
CA GLU A 52 1.07 18.57 -13.19
C GLU A 52 1.27 18.22 -11.71
N LEU A 53 0.18 18.09 -10.94
CA LEU A 53 0.25 17.68 -9.54
C LEU A 53 0.76 16.24 -9.39
N ILE A 54 0.26 15.34 -10.24
CA ILE A 54 0.71 13.93 -10.30
C ILE A 54 2.20 13.87 -10.70
N ALA A 55 2.60 14.66 -11.70
CA ALA A 55 4.01 14.75 -12.10
C ALA A 55 4.90 15.29 -10.97
N LEU A 56 4.43 16.29 -10.22
CA LEU A 56 5.14 16.82 -9.05
C LEU A 56 5.27 15.77 -7.94
N GLN A 57 4.22 14.99 -7.69
CA GLN A 57 4.25 13.91 -6.70
C GLN A 57 5.34 12.89 -7.05
N ASN A 58 5.49 12.52 -8.32
CA ASN A 58 6.53 11.60 -8.77
C ASN A 58 7.95 12.19 -8.63
N GLN A 59 8.12 13.47 -8.94
CA GLN A 59 9.41 14.16 -8.78
C GLN A 59 9.83 14.30 -7.30
N VAL A 60 8.89 14.57 -6.39
CA VAL A 60 9.15 14.59 -4.94
C VAL A 60 9.65 13.22 -4.47
N HIS A 61 9.01 12.13 -4.91
CA HIS A 61 9.43 10.77 -4.55
C HIS A 61 10.84 10.44 -5.06
N GLN A 62 11.19 10.85 -6.28
CA GLN A 62 12.55 10.66 -6.83
C GLN A 62 13.63 11.42 -6.05
N VAL A 63 13.35 12.64 -5.61
CA VAL A 63 14.28 13.45 -4.81
C VAL A 63 14.45 12.87 -3.40
N LEU A 64 13.37 12.38 -2.79
CA LEU A 64 13.45 11.71 -1.49
C LEU A 64 14.23 10.39 -1.57
N ALA A 65 14.12 9.66 -2.69
CA ALA A 65 14.91 8.45 -2.95
C ALA A 65 16.40 8.77 -3.12
N SER A 66 16.76 9.82 -3.87
CA SER A 66 18.17 10.17 -4.12
C SER A 66 18.89 10.71 -2.88
N LEU A 67 18.18 11.40 -1.98
CA LEU A 67 18.74 11.89 -0.70
C LEU A 67 19.05 10.77 0.30
N ARG A 68 18.29 9.67 0.26
CA ARG A 68 18.51 8.50 1.13
C ARG A 68 19.71 7.66 0.68
N ALA A 69 19.92 7.53 -0.63
CA ALA A 69 21.08 6.82 -1.19
C ALA A 69 22.43 7.46 -0.79
N GLY A 70 22.50 8.79 -0.67
CA GLY A 70 23.70 9.50 -0.24
C GLY A 70 24.10 9.29 1.23
N SER A 71 23.21 8.71 2.06
CA SER A 71 23.44 8.49 3.49
C SER A 71 23.87 7.06 3.84
N LEU A 72 24.01 6.16 2.86
CA LEU A 72 24.24 4.72 3.07
C LEU A 72 25.71 4.26 2.95
N LEU A 73 26.68 5.16 3.05
CA LEU A 73 28.10 4.78 3.09
C LEU A 73 28.75 5.18 4.42
N ARG A 74 28.46 4.43 5.48
CA ARG A 74 29.40 4.26 6.60
C ARG A 74 29.11 2.97 7.38
N PRO A 75 30.03 1.99 7.41
CA PRO A 75 29.90 0.86 8.31
C PRO A 75 30.49 1.24 9.67
N GLN A 76 29.74 1.05 10.76
CA GLN A 76 30.33 0.92 12.09
C GLN A 76 30.07 -0.47 12.62
N GLN A 77 31.17 -1.18 12.85
CA GLN A 77 31.23 -2.39 13.66
C GLN A 77 31.01 -1.98 15.11
N GLU A 78 30.00 -2.55 15.77
CA GLU A 78 29.92 -2.54 17.23
C GLU A 78 30.02 -3.97 17.76
N THR A 79 31.01 -4.14 18.63
CA THR A 79 31.35 -5.37 19.34
C THR A 79 30.52 -5.51 20.62
N VAL A 80 29.83 -6.65 20.74
CA VAL A 80 29.57 -7.52 21.92
C VAL A 80 29.41 -6.86 23.32
N THR A 81 28.28 -7.11 24.02
CA THR A 81 28.21 -7.82 25.33
C THR A 81 26.76 -8.07 25.79
N ALA A 82 26.59 -9.09 26.63
CA ALA A 82 25.35 -9.79 26.95
C ALA A 82 24.44 -9.13 28.00
N ARG A 83 23.12 -9.10 27.73
CA ARG A 83 22.00 -9.72 28.48
C ARG A 83 20.68 -9.30 27.81
N GLU A 84 19.83 -10.28 27.50
CA GLU A 84 18.68 -10.18 26.60
C GLU A 84 17.65 -9.11 26.99
N SER A 85 17.47 -8.12 26.12
CA SER A 85 16.20 -7.42 25.90
C SER A 85 15.87 -7.54 24.41
N VAL A 86 14.92 -8.40 24.05
CA VAL A 86 14.46 -8.53 22.66
C VAL A 86 13.80 -7.21 22.27
N SER A 87 14.52 -6.39 21.50
CA SER A 87 14.00 -5.16 20.91
C SER A 87 13.03 -5.53 19.80
N TYR A 88 11.73 -5.39 20.03
CA TYR A 88 10.72 -5.59 19.00
C TYR A 88 10.82 -4.49 17.93
N PRO A 89 10.59 -4.80 16.65
CA PRO A 89 10.52 -3.78 15.61
C PRO A 89 9.41 -2.76 15.93
N PRO A 90 9.61 -1.47 15.62
CA PRO A 90 8.62 -0.44 15.91
C PRO A 90 7.29 -0.73 15.19
N ALA A 91 6.16 -0.48 15.87
CA ALA A 91 4.81 -0.75 15.35
C ALA A 91 4.54 -0.11 13.98
N SER A 92 5.21 1.00 13.66
CA SER A 92 5.16 1.66 12.36
C SER A 92 5.54 0.74 11.19
N LYS A 93 6.38 -0.28 11.41
CA LYS A 93 6.74 -1.28 10.40
C LYS A 93 5.55 -2.11 9.94
N PHE A 94 4.57 -2.32 10.81
CA PHE A 94 3.40 -3.16 10.54
C PHE A 94 2.17 -2.34 10.14
N SER A 95 2.23 -1.01 10.19
CA SER A 95 1.15 -0.17 9.69
C SER A 95 1.22 -0.04 8.16
N PRO A 96 0.11 -0.16 7.41
CA PRO A 96 -1.28 -0.38 7.85
C PRO A 96 -1.72 -1.85 7.88
N LEU A 97 -0.79 -2.81 7.89
CA LEU A 97 -1.04 -4.25 7.80
C LEU A 97 -1.51 -4.90 9.11
N PHE A 98 -1.44 -4.17 10.22
CA PHE A 98 -2.02 -4.52 11.52
C PHE A 98 -3.05 -3.47 11.90
N ASP A 99 -4.32 -3.86 11.95
CA ASP A 99 -5.42 -3.00 12.38
C ASP A 99 -5.68 -3.23 13.87
N THR A 100 -5.30 -2.25 14.69
CA THR A 100 -5.40 -2.35 16.15
C THR A 100 -6.84 -2.40 16.63
N ASP A 101 -7.70 -1.55 16.09
CA ASP A 101 -9.08 -1.43 16.53
C ASP A 101 -9.86 -2.69 16.13
N TRP A 102 -9.73 -3.10 14.87
CA TRP A 102 -10.33 -4.34 14.38
C TRP A 102 -9.82 -5.57 15.13
N TYR A 103 -8.52 -5.64 15.42
CA TYR A 103 -7.96 -6.76 16.18
C TYR A 103 -8.56 -6.84 17.58
N LEU A 104 -8.73 -5.71 18.29
CA LEU A 104 -9.32 -5.71 19.63
C LEU A 104 -10.81 -6.03 19.62
N GLU A 105 -11.55 -5.58 18.61
CA GLU A 105 -12.96 -5.91 18.40
C GLU A 105 -13.16 -7.41 18.19
N ASN A 106 -12.29 -8.04 17.39
CA ASN A 106 -12.33 -9.47 17.11
C ASN A 106 -11.72 -10.35 18.21
N ASN A 107 -11.01 -9.75 19.18
CA ASN A 107 -10.32 -10.44 20.26
C ASN A 107 -10.61 -9.76 21.62
N PRO A 108 -11.86 -9.79 22.10
CA PRO A 108 -12.32 -9.01 23.25
C PRO A 108 -11.64 -9.39 24.57
N GLU A 109 -11.03 -10.57 24.66
CA GLU A 109 -10.21 -11.00 25.80
C GLU A 109 -8.85 -10.29 25.85
N VAL A 110 -8.26 -9.95 24.69
CA VAL A 110 -7.03 -9.15 24.61
C VAL A 110 -7.31 -7.74 25.09
N ASN A 111 -8.45 -7.19 24.65
CA ASN A 111 -8.94 -5.87 25.07
C ASN A 111 -9.22 -5.83 26.59
N ARG A 112 -10.00 -6.79 27.13
CA ARG A 112 -10.27 -6.86 28.57
C ARG A 112 -9.01 -7.05 29.43
N ALA A 113 -8.01 -7.75 28.90
CA ALA A 113 -6.74 -7.93 29.59
C ALA A 113 -5.81 -6.70 29.50
N GLY A 114 -6.16 -5.69 28.69
CA GLY A 114 -5.34 -4.49 28.49
C GLY A 114 -3.97 -4.78 27.87
N MET A 115 -3.84 -5.88 27.12
CA MET A 115 -2.58 -6.24 26.46
C MET A 115 -2.36 -5.38 25.21
N ASP A 116 -1.09 -5.11 24.89
CA ASP A 116 -0.75 -4.53 23.59
C ASP A 116 -1.13 -5.52 22.46
N PRO A 117 -2.02 -5.14 21.52
CA PRO A 117 -2.60 -6.07 20.56
C PRO A 117 -1.57 -6.57 19.54
N LEU A 118 -0.63 -5.74 19.12
CA LEU A 118 0.44 -6.14 18.21
C LEU A 118 1.38 -7.15 18.88
N GLN A 119 1.79 -6.87 20.11
CA GLN A 119 2.61 -7.79 20.90
C GLN A 119 1.87 -9.11 21.16
N HIS A 120 0.57 -9.05 21.46
CA HIS A 120 -0.27 -10.23 21.60
C HIS A 120 -0.28 -11.06 20.31
N TYR A 121 -0.51 -10.43 19.16
CA TYR A 121 -0.48 -11.10 17.87
C TYR A 121 0.87 -11.77 17.61
N ILE A 122 1.98 -11.05 17.82
CA ILE A 122 3.32 -11.56 17.57
C ILE A 122 3.64 -12.77 18.45
N ARG A 123 3.27 -12.72 19.74
CA ARG A 123 3.60 -13.78 20.71
C ARG A 123 2.66 -15.00 20.63
N TYR A 124 1.37 -14.76 20.41
CA TYR A 124 0.32 -15.78 20.55
C TYR A 124 -0.59 -15.81 19.33
N GLY A 125 -1.14 -14.66 18.93
CA GLY A 125 -2.24 -14.60 17.98
C GLY A 125 -1.93 -15.22 16.61
N ALA A 126 -0.71 -15.05 16.10
CA ALA A 126 -0.29 -15.69 14.85
C ALA A 126 -0.33 -17.22 14.92
N ARG A 127 0.11 -17.82 16.03
CA ARG A 127 0.10 -19.29 16.24
C ARG A 127 -1.32 -19.82 16.45
N GLU A 128 -2.19 -19.00 17.03
CA GLU A 128 -3.62 -19.29 17.17
C GLU A 128 -4.40 -19.10 15.87
N GLY A 129 -3.74 -18.67 14.78
CA GLY A 129 -4.36 -18.45 13.48
C GLY A 129 -5.28 -17.23 13.45
N ARG A 130 -5.10 -16.26 14.36
CA ARG A 130 -5.81 -14.98 14.36
C ARG A 130 -5.32 -14.12 13.21
N ASN A 131 -6.18 -13.26 12.68
CA ASN A 131 -5.84 -12.35 11.59
C ASN A 131 -5.41 -11.00 12.16
N PRO A 132 -4.39 -10.32 11.61
CA PRO A 132 -3.98 -8.98 12.03
C PRO A 132 -4.76 -7.85 11.34
N HIS A 133 -5.45 -8.14 10.23
CA HIS A 133 -6.19 -7.17 9.43
C HIS A 133 -7.29 -7.91 8.63
N PRO A 134 -8.44 -7.28 8.29
CA PRO A 134 -9.48 -7.88 7.43
C PRO A 134 -8.97 -8.43 6.09
N LEU A 135 -7.89 -7.84 5.56
CA LEU A 135 -7.24 -8.19 4.30
C LEU A 135 -5.92 -8.95 4.49
N PHE A 136 -5.70 -9.53 5.67
CA PHE A 136 -4.61 -10.45 5.94
C PHE A 136 -5.15 -11.67 6.67
N GLU A 137 -5.19 -12.80 5.98
CA GLU A 137 -5.65 -14.06 6.54
C GLU A 137 -4.45 -14.95 6.88
N THR A 138 -4.23 -15.15 8.17
CA THR A 138 -3.06 -15.87 8.71
C THR A 138 -3.02 -17.33 8.23
N LYS A 139 -4.17 -18.02 8.22
CA LYS A 139 -4.25 -19.42 7.77
C LYS A 139 -4.01 -19.56 6.27
N TRP A 140 -4.60 -18.67 5.48
CA TRP A 140 -4.37 -18.58 4.03
C TRP A 140 -2.90 -18.29 3.69
N TYR A 141 -2.27 -17.41 4.45
CA TYR A 141 -0.86 -17.09 4.24
C TYR A 141 0.04 -18.29 4.59
N LEU A 142 -0.25 -18.98 5.70
CA LEU A 142 0.47 -20.18 6.10
C LEU A 142 0.30 -21.34 5.12
N SER A 143 -0.85 -21.48 4.45
CA SER A 143 -1.03 -22.52 3.43
C SER A 143 -0.14 -22.31 2.20
N GLN A 144 0.26 -21.06 1.91
CA GLN A 144 1.25 -20.74 0.87
C GLN A 144 2.70 -20.94 1.34
N LYS A 145 2.93 -20.91 2.66
CA LYS A 145 4.24 -20.89 3.30
C LYS A 145 4.32 -21.85 4.49
N PRO A 146 4.11 -23.16 4.30
CA PRO A 146 4.14 -24.14 5.38
C PRO A 146 5.48 -24.19 6.12
N GLU A 147 6.57 -23.79 5.46
CA GLU A 147 7.92 -23.69 6.02
C GLU A 147 8.07 -22.65 7.15
N LEU A 148 7.12 -21.70 7.27
CA LEU A 148 7.12 -20.69 8.34
C LEU A 148 7.05 -21.30 9.74
N THR A 149 6.52 -22.51 9.85
CA THR A 149 6.37 -23.22 11.14
C THR A 149 7.71 -23.33 11.90
N ASN A 150 8.85 -23.35 11.19
CA ASN A 150 10.19 -23.52 11.77
C ASN A 150 11.05 -22.25 11.76
N SER A 151 10.60 -21.13 11.18
CA SER A 151 11.43 -19.94 10.98
C SER A 151 11.46 -18.99 12.19
N GLY A 152 10.53 -19.16 13.13
CA GLY A 152 10.35 -18.25 14.27
C GLY A 152 9.67 -16.92 13.90
N LEU A 153 9.41 -16.66 12.62
CA LEU A 153 8.67 -15.47 12.16
C LEU A 153 7.17 -15.73 12.15
N THR A 154 6.39 -14.72 12.51
CA THR A 154 4.95 -14.74 12.26
C THR A 154 4.64 -14.53 10.77
N PRO A 155 3.44 -14.92 10.30
CA PRO A 155 2.99 -14.63 8.92
C PRO A 155 3.12 -13.16 8.53
N LEU A 156 2.73 -12.24 9.40
CA LEU A 156 2.85 -10.80 9.16
C LEU A 156 4.32 -10.36 9.04
N GLU A 157 5.19 -10.81 9.95
CA GLU A 157 6.62 -10.51 9.88
C GLU A 157 7.28 -11.05 8.61
N HIS A 158 6.92 -12.27 8.22
CA HIS A 158 7.39 -12.86 6.97
C HIS A 158 6.88 -12.09 5.75
N TYR A 159 5.61 -11.69 5.73
CA TYR A 159 5.05 -10.92 4.62
C TYR A 159 5.77 -9.59 4.43
N VAL A 160 5.97 -8.83 5.50
CA VAL A 160 6.67 -7.54 5.44
C VAL A 160 8.13 -7.70 5.01
N SER A 161 8.79 -8.77 5.45
CA SER A 161 10.23 -8.93 5.23
C SER A 161 10.58 -9.61 3.90
N TYR A 162 9.73 -10.54 3.43
CA TYR A 162 10.03 -11.41 2.30
C TYR A 162 8.81 -11.64 1.41
N GLY A 163 7.73 -12.18 1.96
CA GLY A 163 6.65 -12.77 1.17
C GLY A 163 5.91 -11.79 0.26
N ALA A 164 5.83 -10.51 0.63
CA ALA A 164 5.31 -9.47 -0.26
C ALA A 164 6.07 -9.40 -1.59
N ARG A 165 7.42 -9.46 -1.55
CA ARG A 165 8.30 -9.38 -2.72
C ARG A 165 8.34 -10.70 -3.49
N GLU A 166 8.08 -11.81 -2.82
CA GLU A 166 7.91 -13.13 -3.44
C GLU A 166 6.54 -13.29 -4.11
N GLY A 167 5.65 -12.30 -4.01
CA GLY A 167 4.32 -12.34 -4.58
C GLY A 167 3.34 -13.22 -3.81
N CYS A 168 3.62 -13.54 -2.54
CA CYS A 168 2.66 -14.23 -1.67
C CYS A 168 1.45 -13.33 -1.41
N SER A 169 0.25 -13.90 -1.50
CA SER A 169 -0.99 -13.15 -1.34
C SER A 169 -1.43 -13.20 0.13
N PRO A 170 -1.57 -12.07 0.84
CA PRO A 170 -1.96 -12.07 2.24
C PRO A 170 -3.42 -12.50 2.45
N HIS A 171 -4.26 -12.46 1.40
CA HIS A 171 -5.68 -12.77 1.47
C HIS A 171 -6.21 -13.26 0.11
N PRO A 172 -7.23 -14.15 0.05
CA PRO A 172 -7.80 -14.63 -1.22
C PRO A 172 -8.37 -13.53 -2.14
N GLU A 173 -8.80 -12.41 -1.56
CA GLU A 173 -9.32 -11.24 -2.27
C GLU A 173 -8.23 -10.21 -2.63
N PHE A 174 -6.96 -10.46 -2.31
CA PHE A 174 -5.85 -9.59 -2.68
C PHE A 174 -4.74 -10.39 -3.35
N ASP A 175 -4.56 -10.21 -4.66
CA ASP A 175 -3.54 -10.91 -5.42
C ASP A 175 -2.28 -10.05 -5.54
N SER A 176 -1.28 -10.38 -4.73
CA SER A 176 0.00 -9.66 -4.73
C SER A 176 0.70 -9.70 -6.09
N GLN A 177 0.63 -10.82 -6.83
CA GLN A 177 1.32 -10.93 -8.12
C GLN A 177 0.64 -10.07 -9.17
N PHE A 178 -0.69 -10.13 -9.24
CA PHE A 178 -1.48 -9.25 -10.09
C PHE A 178 -1.21 -7.79 -9.75
N TYR A 179 -1.22 -7.45 -8.47
CA TYR A 179 -1.02 -6.08 -8.03
C TYR A 179 0.38 -5.56 -8.38
N ILE A 180 1.44 -6.31 -8.08
CA ILE A 180 2.83 -5.96 -8.42
C ILE A 180 3.00 -5.79 -9.94
N LYS A 181 2.41 -6.69 -10.74
CA LYS A 181 2.50 -6.63 -12.20
C LYS A 181 1.94 -5.31 -12.76
N ASN A 182 0.87 -4.79 -12.18
CA ASN A 182 0.23 -3.54 -12.61
C ASN A 182 0.81 -2.30 -11.90
N HIS A 183 1.38 -2.49 -10.70
CA HIS A 183 1.89 -1.45 -9.81
C HIS A 183 3.26 -1.85 -9.25
N PRO A 184 4.32 -1.89 -10.06
CA PRO A 184 5.66 -2.29 -9.62
C PRO A 184 6.23 -1.37 -8.52
N GLU A 185 5.74 -0.12 -8.42
CA GLU A 185 6.06 0.81 -7.34
C GLU A 185 5.64 0.32 -5.94
N SER A 186 4.72 -0.64 -5.88
CA SER A 186 4.17 -1.19 -4.63
C SER A 186 5.15 -2.05 -3.83
N VAL A 187 6.33 -2.35 -4.38
CA VAL A 187 7.41 -3.12 -3.73
C VAL A 187 8.75 -2.39 -3.70
N ILE A 188 8.75 -1.08 -3.94
CA ILE A 188 9.95 -0.25 -3.77
C ILE A 188 10.25 -0.09 -2.27
N ASP A 189 11.53 -0.19 -1.91
CA ASP A 189 12.02 -0.16 -0.52
C ASP A 189 11.36 -1.24 0.39
N GLN A 190 10.82 -0.82 1.54
CA GLN A 190 10.11 -1.65 2.52
C GLN A 190 8.58 -1.61 2.32
N MET A 191 8.09 -1.03 1.22
CA MET A 191 6.66 -1.03 0.90
C MET A 191 6.22 -2.44 0.51
N THR A 192 4.99 -2.80 0.90
CA THR A 192 4.35 -4.05 0.48
C THR A 192 3.15 -3.75 -0.44
N PRO A 193 2.75 -4.68 -1.32
CA PRO A 193 1.60 -4.51 -2.19
C PRO A 193 0.32 -4.15 -1.43
N LEU A 194 0.04 -4.84 -0.33
CA LEU A 194 -1.15 -4.56 0.48
C LEU A 194 -1.05 -3.20 1.18
N ALA A 195 0.12 -2.83 1.72
CA ALA A 195 0.31 -1.51 2.32
C ALA A 195 0.14 -0.38 1.30
N HIS A 196 0.68 -0.55 0.10
CA HIS A 196 0.50 0.39 -1.00
C HIS A 196 -0.97 0.51 -1.40
N TYR A 197 -1.67 -0.61 -1.51
CA TYR A 197 -3.10 -0.61 -1.80
C TYR A 197 -3.89 0.19 -0.77
N LEU A 198 -3.73 -0.13 0.52
CA LEU A 198 -4.45 0.48 1.65
C LEU A 198 -4.18 1.98 1.82
N THR A 199 -2.99 2.45 1.44
CA THR A 199 -2.60 3.86 1.59
C THR A 199 -2.87 4.71 0.34
N VAL A 200 -2.66 4.15 -0.84
CA VAL A 200 -2.66 4.87 -2.11
C VAL A 200 -3.59 4.21 -3.14
N GLY A 201 -3.43 2.90 -3.34
CA GLY A 201 -4.01 2.19 -4.49
C GLY A 201 -5.52 2.31 -4.62
N TRP A 202 -6.27 2.01 -3.56
CA TRP A 202 -7.74 2.04 -3.64
C TRP A 202 -8.29 3.44 -3.93
N ARG A 203 -7.60 4.49 -3.46
CA ARG A 203 -7.97 5.90 -3.71
C ARG A 203 -7.75 6.32 -5.17
N LEU A 204 -6.78 5.69 -5.83
CA LEU A 204 -6.55 5.84 -7.27
C LEU A 204 -7.40 4.86 -8.11
N GLY A 205 -8.16 3.99 -7.45
CA GLY A 205 -8.99 2.98 -8.10
C GLY A 205 -8.23 1.78 -8.64
N TYR A 206 -7.02 1.53 -8.12
CA TYR A 206 -6.20 0.40 -8.53
C TYR A 206 -6.85 -0.91 -8.12
N ARG A 207 -6.95 -1.86 -9.05
CA ARG A 207 -7.60 -3.14 -8.79
C ARG A 207 -6.69 -4.04 -7.93
N PRO A 208 -7.16 -4.59 -6.80
CA PRO A 208 -6.39 -5.53 -5.97
C PRO A 208 -6.33 -6.94 -6.56
N ASN A 209 -7.23 -7.24 -7.50
CA ASN A 209 -7.32 -8.47 -8.28
C ASN A 209 -8.15 -8.19 -9.56
N PRO A 210 -8.19 -9.08 -10.56
CA PRO A 210 -8.97 -8.85 -11.79
C PRO A 210 -10.48 -8.65 -11.59
N ARG A 211 -11.06 -9.26 -10.54
CA ARG A 211 -12.51 -9.37 -10.29
C ARG A 211 -13.09 -8.27 -9.41
N PHE A 212 -12.26 -7.41 -8.81
CA PHE A 212 -12.68 -6.33 -7.94
C PHE A 212 -12.26 -4.98 -8.51
N ASP A 213 -13.24 -4.13 -8.80
CA ASP A 213 -13.05 -2.76 -9.26
C ASP A 213 -13.49 -1.77 -8.16
N PRO A 214 -12.53 -1.13 -7.47
CA PRO A 214 -12.86 -0.16 -6.42
C PRO A 214 -13.70 1.02 -6.90
N GLN A 215 -13.49 1.51 -8.12
CA GLN A 215 -14.23 2.67 -8.65
C GLN A 215 -15.66 2.30 -9.00
N PHE A 216 -15.86 1.13 -9.61
CA PHE A 216 -17.20 0.57 -9.83
C PHE A 216 -17.91 0.36 -8.50
N TYR A 217 -17.24 -0.26 -7.52
CA TYR A 217 -17.83 -0.57 -6.22
C TYR A 217 -18.32 0.69 -5.51
N LEU A 218 -17.47 1.72 -5.40
CA LEU A 218 -17.82 2.98 -4.74
C LEU A 218 -18.90 3.78 -5.50
N ARG A 219 -18.93 3.70 -6.84
CA ARG A 219 -19.99 4.31 -7.65
C ARG A 219 -21.34 3.60 -7.49
N THR A 220 -21.30 2.27 -7.36
CA THR A 220 -22.49 1.42 -7.25
C THR A 220 -23.07 1.43 -5.84
N TYR A 221 -22.23 1.62 -4.82
CA TYR A 221 -22.59 1.60 -3.41
C TYR A 221 -22.23 2.93 -2.72
N PRO A 222 -23.07 3.98 -2.88
CA PRO A 222 -22.82 5.29 -2.29
C PRO A 222 -22.75 5.30 -0.77
N ASP A 223 -23.34 4.32 -0.08
CA ASP A 223 -23.25 4.12 1.36
C ASP A 223 -21.81 3.86 1.81
N VAL A 224 -21.07 3.04 1.06
CA VAL A 224 -19.65 2.74 1.33
C VAL A 224 -18.79 3.96 1.06
N ALA A 225 -19.06 4.65 -0.05
CA ALA A 225 -18.37 5.88 -0.42
C ALA A 225 -18.58 7.00 0.61
N ALA A 226 -19.82 7.16 1.11
CA ALA A 226 -20.16 8.13 2.14
C ALA A 226 -19.50 7.82 3.50
N ALA A 227 -19.34 6.53 3.82
CA ALA A 227 -18.61 6.10 5.02
C ALA A 227 -17.08 6.23 4.89
N ASN A 228 -16.56 6.58 3.70
CA ASN A 228 -15.12 6.67 3.41
C ASN A 228 -14.35 5.39 3.80
N MET A 229 -15.02 4.24 3.71
CA MET A 229 -14.44 2.93 3.96
C MET A 229 -13.64 2.43 2.76
N GLU A 230 -12.56 1.71 3.02
CA GLU A 230 -11.80 1.05 1.96
C GLU A 230 -12.69 -0.04 1.31
N PRO A 231 -12.92 0.02 -0.02
CA PRO A 231 -13.94 -0.80 -0.67
C PRO A 231 -13.67 -2.31 -0.61
N LEU A 232 -12.43 -2.78 -0.67
CA LEU A 232 -12.13 -4.21 -0.56
C LEU A 232 -12.36 -4.72 0.86
N THR A 233 -11.96 -3.97 1.89
CA THR A 233 -12.24 -4.27 3.30
C THR A 233 -13.75 -4.35 3.54
N HIS A 234 -14.51 -3.37 3.07
CA HIS A 234 -15.98 -3.41 3.18
C HIS A 234 -16.56 -4.65 2.48
N PHE A 235 -16.08 -4.96 1.27
CA PHE A 235 -16.53 -6.15 0.55
C PHE A 235 -16.26 -7.44 1.32
N VAL A 236 -15.06 -7.60 1.90
CA VAL A 236 -14.68 -8.79 2.67
C VAL A 236 -15.51 -8.94 3.95
N LEU A 237 -15.78 -7.85 4.67
CA LEU A 237 -16.49 -7.91 5.94
C LEU A 237 -18.01 -8.09 5.77
N GLU A 238 -18.59 -7.38 4.80
CA GLU A 238 -20.03 -7.18 4.66
C GLU A 238 -20.51 -7.48 3.23
N GLY A 239 -19.87 -6.87 2.23
CA GLY A 239 -20.37 -6.90 0.86
C GLY A 239 -20.50 -8.29 0.23
N GLN A 240 -19.67 -9.25 0.62
CA GLN A 240 -19.79 -10.66 0.19
C GLN A 240 -21.10 -11.29 0.67
N LYS A 241 -21.45 -11.09 1.95
CA LYS A 241 -22.68 -11.63 2.55
C LYS A 241 -23.92 -10.97 1.96
N GLU A 242 -23.79 -9.70 1.59
CA GLU A 242 -24.86 -8.91 0.96
C GLU A 242 -25.01 -9.18 -0.55
N GLY A 243 -24.11 -9.97 -1.15
CA GLY A 243 -24.15 -10.25 -2.59
C GLY A 243 -23.81 -9.05 -3.47
N ARG A 244 -23.01 -8.10 -2.97
CA ARG A 244 -22.62 -6.89 -3.71
C ARG A 244 -21.75 -7.25 -4.92
N LYS A 245 -22.08 -6.66 -6.07
CA LYS A 245 -21.33 -6.77 -7.32
C LYS A 245 -19.97 -6.10 -7.19
N THR A 246 -18.94 -6.71 -7.76
CA THR A 246 -17.56 -6.23 -7.64
C THR A 246 -17.01 -5.58 -8.90
N ALA A 247 -17.73 -5.65 -10.04
CA ALA A 247 -17.36 -5.04 -11.33
C ALA A 247 -18.58 -4.92 -12.28
N GLU A 248 -18.42 -4.14 -13.37
CA GLU A 248 -19.49 -3.72 -14.31
C GLU A 248 -19.94 -4.82 -15.32
N GLU A 249 -19.09 -5.80 -15.66
CA GLU A 249 -19.42 -6.91 -16.58
C GLU A 249 -18.81 -8.27 -16.17
N LYS A 250 -19.42 -9.37 -16.68
CA LYS A 250 -18.92 -10.75 -16.56
C LYS A 250 -17.59 -10.87 -17.32
N ILE A 251 -16.47 -10.75 -16.60
CA ILE A 251 -15.16 -11.15 -17.12
C ILE A 251 -15.31 -12.59 -17.66
N SER A 252 -15.06 -12.79 -18.96
CA SER A 252 -15.22 -14.10 -19.61
C SER A 252 -14.36 -15.13 -18.89
N PHE A 253 -15.03 -16.19 -18.47
CA PHE A 253 -14.57 -17.12 -17.45
C PHE A 253 -13.67 -18.19 -18.05
N GLU A 254 -12.39 -17.90 -18.21
CA GLU A 254 -11.37 -18.95 -18.26
C GLU A 254 -10.37 -18.71 -17.12
N ALA A 255 -10.64 -19.37 -16.00
CA ALA A 255 -9.64 -19.77 -15.00
C ALA A 255 -8.79 -18.68 -14.32
N TYR A 256 -9.35 -17.54 -13.88
CA TYR A 256 -8.67 -16.78 -12.83
C TYR A 256 -8.76 -17.55 -11.50
N ARG A 257 -7.77 -18.43 -11.30
CA ARG A 257 -7.41 -18.97 -10.01
C ARG A 257 -6.24 -18.12 -9.50
N PRO A 258 -6.29 -17.61 -8.26
CA PRO A 258 -5.08 -17.12 -7.60
C PRO A 258 -3.99 -18.19 -7.76
N ALA A 259 -2.73 -17.80 -7.91
CA ALA A 259 -1.63 -18.68 -8.32
C ALA A 259 -1.34 -19.90 -7.40
N PHE A 260 -2.18 -20.17 -6.40
CA PHE A 260 -2.06 -21.26 -5.44
C PHE A 260 -3.39 -22.01 -5.32
N ASN A 261 -3.45 -23.23 -5.88
CA ASN A 261 -4.47 -24.23 -5.54
C ASN A 261 -4.20 -24.73 -4.11
N ILE A 262 -5.22 -24.74 -3.25
CA ILE A 262 -5.28 -25.62 -2.07
C ILE A 262 -5.91 -26.94 -2.51
#